data_AF-A0A1N6FRR4-F1
#
_entry.id   AF-A0A1N6FRR4-F1
#
_cell.length_a   1.000
_cell.length_b   1.000
_cell.length_c   1.000
_cell.angle_alpha   90.00
_cell.angle_beta   90.00
_cell.angle_gamma   90.00
#
_symmetry.space_group_name_H-M   'P 1'
#
loop_
_entity.id
_entity.type
_entity.pdbx_description
1 polymer ?
#
loop_
_entity_poly.entity_id
_entity_poly.type
_entity_poly.pdbx_seq_one_letter_code
_entity_poly.pdbx_strand_id
1 'polypeptide(L)'
;MKTKLLLVLILLAQTFYAQEITGSWKGELDLGGMILPLVLDVKKENNIYVSTAKSPKQGDQIINVDKTEFLNSELVFEMKALNASYKGQYKTDHFEGTFTQNSRSFPLSLYKNDGKEKPNPKDEKIKGISKNGINTAKIDDFLNYISQNKQGIGSITIFQNGKEIYQKSFGQDLLSNVKWDKNTGYQIGSISKLVTAVMLMQLEEKGKLKLDEKLSKYYPEIPNANKITLENLMNHTSGLGDYAGPWLFGKTVGDKAILDTIKKHGVEFQPGEKERYSNSGYYLLSRILEKVAKKPYHVLLKENITSKANMKNTFSVLDNQKNIFKSYENTTGKWTEVEDFDFRNCIGLGDITSTTYDMNLFINALFDHKFVKKETLDKMLPKSGKPFGLGVMAVPFYNKVSFGHGGDTAGTHSLISYSPTEKYSISTIINGEKLAHGKIFLGIINLVYDQEYEYPKFTELKKVSEKELQKYEGTYYSKDLKVDFKIFIKDENLFAQLADQPSFPLEYSEGDKFKNDNIGVEIAFAPEKKQLNLIQNGNNLVFDKK
;
A
#
# COMPACT_ATOMS: atom_id res chain seq x y z
N MET A 1 20.57 14.45 -66.90
CA MET A 1 21.81 14.06 -66.19
C MET A 1 21.74 14.65 -64.79
N LYS A 2 21.80 13.82 -63.73
CA LYS A 2 23.01 13.43 -62.95
C LYS A 2 23.52 14.61 -62.08
N THR A 3 23.20 14.65 -60.76
CA THR A 3 24.03 14.22 -59.59
C THR A 3 25.07 15.28 -59.15
N LYS A 4 25.48 15.48 -57.87
CA LYS A 4 25.15 14.89 -56.54
C LYS A 4 25.91 15.65 -55.42
N LEU A 5 25.38 15.70 -54.17
CA LEU A 5 26.14 15.67 -52.88
C LEU A 5 27.18 16.82 -52.63
N LEU A 6 27.99 16.95 -51.55
CA LEU A 6 28.16 16.45 -50.15
C LEU A 6 29.06 17.52 -49.43
N LEU A 7 29.07 17.83 -48.12
CA LEU A 7 28.29 17.41 -46.95
C LEU A 7 27.48 18.66 -46.42
N VAL A 8 27.57 19.27 -45.23
CA VAL A 8 28.22 19.02 -43.93
C VAL A 8 27.17 19.16 -42.81
N LEU A 9 27.03 18.11 -42.00
CA LEU A 9 26.21 18.04 -40.79
C LEU A 9 26.81 16.94 -39.92
N ILE A 10 27.22 17.25 -38.68
CA ILE A 10 27.89 16.28 -37.81
C ILE A 10 26.85 15.36 -37.17
N LEU A 11 26.94 14.05 -37.46
CA LEU A 11 26.15 13.06 -36.75
C LEU A 11 26.69 12.91 -35.32
N LEU A 12 25.83 13.16 -34.32
CA LEU A 12 25.83 12.35 -33.11
C LEU A 12 24.82 11.23 -33.31
N ALA A 13 25.26 10.17 -33.97
CA ALA A 13 24.49 8.94 -34.06
C ALA A 13 24.45 8.30 -32.67
N GLN A 14 23.36 8.50 -31.93
CA GLN A 14 23.02 7.54 -30.88
C GLN A 14 22.76 6.20 -31.56
N THR A 15 23.69 5.27 -31.37
CA THR A 15 23.51 3.86 -31.73
C THR A 15 22.36 3.32 -30.91
N PHE A 16 21.16 3.27 -31.51
CA PHE A 16 20.14 2.33 -31.07
C PHE A 16 20.74 0.94 -31.17
N TYR A 17 21.23 0.42 -30.04
CA TYR A 17 21.45 -1.01 -29.90
C TYR A 17 20.09 -1.67 -30.16
N ALA A 18 19.97 -2.40 -31.27
CA ALA A 18 18.78 -3.16 -31.57
C ALA A 18 18.61 -4.19 -30.44
N GLN A 19 17.68 -3.93 -29.53
CA GLN A 19 17.56 -4.69 -28.29
C GLN A 19 17.15 -6.12 -28.63
N GLU A 20 18.11 -7.04 -28.55
CA GLU A 20 17.88 -8.40 -29.01
C GLU A 20 17.22 -9.23 -27.91
N ILE A 21 16.02 -9.72 -28.21
CA ILE A 21 15.18 -10.45 -27.26
C ILE A 21 15.46 -11.96 -27.25
N THR A 22 16.55 -12.40 -27.90
CA THR A 22 16.93 -13.82 -27.96
C THR A 22 17.40 -14.34 -26.60
N GLY A 23 17.16 -15.63 -26.39
CA GLY A 23 17.33 -16.32 -25.12
C GLY A 23 15.99 -16.76 -24.52
N SER A 24 16.06 -17.28 -23.29
CA SER A 24 14.91 -17.75 -22.54
C SER A 24 14.32 -16.64 -21.68
N TRP A 25 13.00 -16.61 -21.52
CA TRP A 25 12.27 -15.70 -20.64
C TRP A 25 11.28 -16.48 -19.78
N LYS A 26 11.18 -16.15 -18.49
CA LYS A 26 10.33 -16.85 -17.50
C LYS A 26 9.42 -15.86 -16.78
N GLY A 27 8.15 -16.24 -16.62
CA GLY A 27 7.16 -15.50 -15.83
C GLY A 27 6.20 -16.45 -15.13
N GLU A 28 5.28 -15.90 -14.33
CA GLU A 28 4.25 -16.67 -13.63
C GLU A 28 2.86 -16.10 -13.92
N LEU A 29 1.91 -16.98 -14.23
CA LEU A 29 0.49 -16.70 -14.41
C LEU A 29 -0.26 -17.10 -13.13
N ASP A 30 -0.88 -16.15 -12.43
CA ASP A 30 -1.87 -16.46 -11.39
C ASP A 30 -3.25 -16.60 -12.02
N LEU A 31 -3.80 -17.81 -11.97
CA LEU A 31 -5.14 -18.13 -12.47
C LEU A 31 -6.25 -18.01 -11.40
N GLY A 32 -5.98 -17.30 -10.30
CA GLY A 32 -6.90 -17.12 -9.19
C GLY A 32 -6.76 -18.22 -8.13
N GLY A 33 -5.52 -18.52 -7.73
CA GLY A 33 -5.21 -19.59 -6.76
C GLY A 33 -4.40 -20.77 -7.32
N MET A 34 -3.98 -20.69 -8.59
CA MET A 34 -3.00 -21.59 -9.18
C MET A 34 -1.95 -20.76 -9.93
N ILE A 35 -0.68 -20.89 -9.53
CA ILE A 35 0.44 -20.17 -10.13
C ILE A 35 1.15 -21.11 -11.13
N LEU A 36 0.97 -20.85 -12.43
CA LEU A 36 1.62 -21.58 -13.51
C LEU A 36 2.82 -20.79 -14.06
N PRO A 37 4.06 -21.32 -13.99
CA PRO A 37 5.19 -20.70 -14.66
C PRO A 37 5.05 -20.87 -16.17
N LEU A 38 5.33 -19.82 -16.93
CA LEU A 38 5.49 -19.86 -18.38
C LEU A 38 6.95 -19.57 -18.72
N VAL A 39 7.55 -20.38 -19.57
CA VAL A 39 8.87 -20.14 -20.17
C VAL A 39 8.67 -19.93 -21.66
N LEU A 40 9.29 -18.88 -22.22
CA LEU A 40 9.30 -18.52 -23.63
C LEU A 40 10.76 -18.49 -24.12
N ASP A 41 11.13 -19.43 -24.97
CA ASP A 41 12.46 -19.53 -25.56
C ASP A 41 12.47 -18.89 -26.94
N VAL A 42 13.12 -17.73 -27.09
CA VAL A 42 13.12 -16.91 -28.31
C VAL A 42 14.45 -17.05 -29.06
N LYS A 43 14.36 -17.30 -30.36
CA LYS A 43 15.46 -17.34 -31.33
C LYS A 43 15.20 -16.36 -32.47
N LYS A 44 16.21 -16.11 -33.29
CA LYS A 44 16.12 -15.25 -34.48
C LYS A 44 16.64 -16.01 -35.70
N GLU A 45 15.76 -16.26 -36.65
CA GLU A 45 16.02 -17.06 -37.84
C GLU A 45 15.64 -16.23 -39.07
N ASN A 46 16.57 -16.05 -40.02
CA ASN A 46 16.37 -15.21 -41.22
C ASN A 46 15.80 -13.81 -40.92
N ASN A 47 16.30 -13.17 -39.85
CA ASN A 47 15.85 -11.89 -39.28
C ASN A 47 14.43 -11.86 -38.65
N ILE A 48 13.69 -12.97 -38.66
CA ILE A 48 12.39 -13.10 -38.00
C ILE A 48 12.58 -13.71 -36.60
N TYR A 49 11.78 -13.30 -35.61
CA TYR A 49 11.78 -13.98 -34.30
C TYR A 49 10.91 -15.24 -34.36
N VAL A 50 11.48 -16.36 -33.90
CA VAL A 50 10.82 -17.65 -33.78
C VAL A 50 10.92 -18.05 -32.31
N SER A 51 9.83 -18.54 -31.71
CA SER A 51 9.87 -18.96 -30.31
C SER A 51 9.08 -20.23 -30.02
N THR A 52 9.37 -20.82 -28.87
CA THR A 52 8.63 -21.93 -28.29
C THR A 52 8.30 -21.60 -26.84
N ALA A 53 7.12 -22.00 -26.39
CA ALA A 53 6.70 -21.85 -25.00
C ALA A 53 6.64 -23.20 -24.29
N LYS A 54 6.67 -23.21 -22.95
CA LYS A 54 6.33 -24.37 -22.12
C LYS A 54 5.87 -23.93 -20.73
N SER A 55 5.06 -24.75 -20.06
CA SER A 55 4.75 -24.56 -18.63
C SER A 55 5.27 -25.76 -17.82
N PRO A 56 6.42 -25.63 -17.12
CA PRO A 56 7.03 -26.76 -16.40
C PRO A 56 6.12 -27.47 -15.38
N LYS A 57 5.12 -26.78 -14.79
CA LYS A 57 4.13 -27.41 -13.88
C LYS A 57 3.03 -28.19 -14.61
N GLN A 58 2.94 -28.10 -15.93
CA GLN A 58 2.02 -28.84 -16.80
C GLN A 58 2.74 -29.91 -17.64
N GLY A 59 4.03 -30.14 -17.36
CA GLY A 59 4.94 -30.99 -18.14
C GLY A 59 5.81 -30.19 -19.12
N ASP A 60 7.03 -30.66 -19.38
CA ASP A 60 7.98 -30.06 -20.33
C ASP A 60 7.60 -30.25 -21.82
N GLN A 61 6.29 -30.34 -22.13
CA GLN A 61 5.82 -30.36 -23.51
C GLN A 61 6.08 -28.98 -24.15
N ILE A 62 6.79 -29.00 -25.27
CA ILE A 62 7.04 -27.81 -26.07
C ILE A 62 5.75 -27.40 -26.79
N ILE A 63 5.33 -26.15 -26.56
CA ILE A 63 4.23 -25.48 -27.22
C ILE A 63 4.83 -24.63 -28.35
N ASN A 64 4.41 -24.86 -29.58
CA ASN A 64 4.81 -24.01 -30.71
C ASN A 64 4.11 -22.65 -30.59
N VAL A 65 4.85 -21.58 -30.85
CA VAL A 65 4.32 -20.21 -30.88
C VAL A 65 4.16 -19.81 -32.34
N ASP A 66 2.92 -19.65 -32.80
CA ASP A 66 2.55 -19.40 -34.19
C ASP A 66 3.10 -18.08 -34.76
N LYS A 67 3.41 -17.13 -33.88
CA LYS A 67 3.83 -15.77 -34.24
C LYS A 67 4.62 -15.15 -33.09
N THR A 68 5.76 -14.53 -33.37
CA THR A 68 6.52 -13.74 -32.39
C THR A 68 7.01 -12.46 -33.07
N GLU A 69 6.63 -11.30 -32.54
CA GLU A 69 7.03 -9.98 -33.02
C GLU A 69 7.65 -9.18 -31.89
N PHE A 70 8.72 -8.44 -32.19
CA PHE A 70 9.27 -7.45 -31.27
C PHE A 70 9.65 -6.18 -32.03
N LEU A 71 9.00 -5.07 -31.68
CA LEU A 71 9.13 -3.78 -32.33
C LEU A 71 8.81 -2.66 -31.33
N ASN A 72 9.57 -1.56 -31.34
CA ASN A 72 9.35 -0.40 -30.46
C ASN A 72 9.21 -0.78 -28.97
N SER A 73 10.08 -1.68 -28.50
CA SER A 73 10.06 -2.28 -27.14
C SER A 73 8.84 -3.14 -26.79
N GLU A 74 7.89 -3.34 -27.72
CA GLU A 74 6.74 -4.22 -27.51
C GLU A 74 7.02 -5.65 -27.99
N LEU A 75 6.83 -6.65 -27.13
CA LEU A 75 6.80 -8.07 -27.47
C LEU A 75 5.33 -8.52 -27.62
N VAL A 76 5.03 -9.12 -28.76
CA VAL A 76 3.75 -9.78 -29.04
C VAL A 76 4.01 -11.23 -29.43
N PHE A 77 3.24 -12.17 -28.88
CA PHE A 77 3.25 -13.55 -29.36
C PHE A 77 1.87 -14.21 -29.33
N GLU A 78 1.66 -15.21 -30.21
CA GLU A 78 0.39 -15.92 -30.38
C GLU A 78 0.59 -17.44 -30.34
N MET A 79 -0.31 -18.16 -29.67
CA MET A 79 -0.37 -19.62 -29.57
C MET A 79 -1.79 -20.07 -29.91
N LYS A 80 -2.06 -20.24 -31.21
CA LYS A 80 -3.40 -20.49 -31.77
C LYS A 80 -3.96 -21.82 -31.30
N ALA A 81 -3.11 -22.83 -31.16
CA ALA A 81 -3.47 -24.14 -30.60
C ALA A 81 -4.02 -24.09 -29.16
N LEU A 82 -3.71 -23.03 -28.41
CA LEU A 82 -4.19 -22.81 -27.04
C LEU A 82 -5.24 -21.68 -26.94
N ASN A 83 -5.62 -21.08 -28.07
CA ASN A 83 -6.40 -19.83 -28.15
C ASN A 83 -5.87 -18.75 -27.19
N ALA A 84 -4.55 -18.54 -27.25
CA ALA A 84 -3.81 -17.68 -26.33
C ALA A 84 -2.88 -16.71 -27.06
N SER A 85 -2.60 -15.57 -26.44
CA SER A 85 -1.65 -14.55 -26.90
C SER A 85 -1.03 -13.79 -25.73
N TYR A 86 0.04 -13.06 -26.00
CA TYR A 86 0.67 -12.13 -25.08
C TYR A 86 0.97 -10.81 -25.77
N LYS A 87 0.85 -9.72 -25.02
CA LYS A 87 1.32 -8.40 -25.40
C LYS A 87 1.94 -7.71 -24.18
N GLY A 88 3.21 -7.33 -24.28
CA GLY A 88 3.94 -6.71 -23.17
C GLY A 88 5.03 -5.75 -23.62
N GLN A 89 5.34 -4.78 -22.77
CA GLN A 89 6.30 -3.71 -23.01
C GLN A 89 7.59 -3.99 -22.23
N TYR A 90 8.73 -3.92 -22.90
CA TYR A 90 10.04 -4.05 -22.26
C TYR A 90 10.31 -2.85 -21.34
N LYS A 91 10.74 -3.13 -20.11
CA LYS A 91 11.04 -2.16 -19.05
C LYS A 91 12.54 -2.02 -18.87
N THR A 92 13.06 -2.19 -17.66
CA THR A 92 14.50 -2.12 -17.39
C THR A 92 15.19 -3.46 -17.69
N ASP A 93 14.65 -4.57 -17.17
CA ASP A 93 15.25 -5.92 -17.26
C ASP A 93 14.25 -7.05 -17.62
N HIS A 94 13.00 -6.71 -17.95
CA HIS A 94 11.89 -7.63 -18.18
C HIS A 94 10.81 -7.04 -19.09
N PHE A 95 9.90 -7.87 -19.60
CA PHE A 95 8.64 -7.41 -20.17
C PHE A 95 7.55 -7.38 -19.10
N GLU A 96 6.76 -6.32 -19.06
CA GLU A 96 5.50 -6.24 -18.29
C GLU A 96 4.34 -6.25 -19.29
N GLY A 97 3.36 -7.14 -19.11
CA GLY A 97 2.29 -7.29 -20.11
C GLY A 97 1.09 -8.09 -19.65
N THR A 98 0.20 -8.36 -20.61
CA THR A 98 -1.01 -9.16 -20.43
C THR A 98 -0.93 -10.42 -21.29
N PHE A 99 -1.10 -11.57 -20.64
CA PHE A 99 -1.38 -12.85 -21.29
C PHE A 99 -2.90 -13.01 -21.41
N THR A 100 -3.40 -13.27 -22.61
CA THR A 100 -4.83 -13.50 -22.87
C THR A 100 -5.04 -14.94 -23.30
N GLN A 101 -5.99 -15.66 -22.72
CA GLN A 101 -6.40 -16.98 -23.18
C GLN A 101 -7.92 -17.15 -23.06
N ASN A 102 -8.58 -17.63 -24.13
CA ASN A 102 -10.03 -17.83 -24.17
C ASN A 102 -10.83 -16.61 -23.65
N SER A 103 -10.45 -15.42 -24.12
CA SER A 103 -11.01 -14.11 -23.72
C SER A 103 -10.88 -13.75 -22.23
N ARG A 104 -10.01 -14.43 -21.46
CA ARG A 104 -9.60 -14.03 -20.11
C ARG A 104 -8.19 -13.46 -20.15
N SER A 105 -7.99 -12.36 -19.42
CA SER A 105 -6.71 -11.63 -19.36
C SER A 105 -6.06 -11.82 -17.99
N PHE A 106 -4.74 -12.06 -17.99
CA PHE A 106 -3.91 -12.30 -16.81
C PHE A 106 -2.66 -11.42 -16.91
N PRO A 107 -2.29 -10.67 -15.85
CA PRO A 107 -0.99 -10.01 -15.80
C PRO A 107 0.14 -11.04 -15.91
N LEU A 108 1.14 -10.75 -16.74
CA LEU A 108 2.32 -11.58 -16.90
C LEU A 108 3.56 -10.72 -17.16
N SER A 109 4.50 -10.78 -16.21
CA SER A 109 5.85 -10.24 -16.41
C SER A 109 6.81 -11.36 -16.78
N LEU A 110 7.62 -11.15 -17.84
CA LEU A 110 8.59 -12.09 -18.36
C LEU A 110 10.01 -11.57 -18.13
N TYR A 111 10.73 -12.19 -17.20
CA TYR A 111 12.11 -11.88 -16.82
C TYR A 111 13.10 -12.75 -17.61
N LYS A 112 14.30 -12.26 -17.89
CA LYS A 112 15.30 -13.06 -18.62
C LYS A 112 15.76 -14.26 -17.79
N ASN A 113 15.76 -15.44 -18.41
CA ASN A 113 16.00 -16.73 -17.78
C ASN A 113 17.39 -17.26 -18.15
N ASP A 114 18.44 -16.61 -17.63
CA ASP A 114 19.85 -16.86 -17.99
C ASP A 114 20.44 -18.17 -17.41
N GLY A 115 19.61 -19.18 -17.13
CA GLY A 115 19.99 -20.42 -16.43
C GLY A 115 20.38 -20.24 -14.95
N LYS A 116 20.55 -19.01 -14.50
CA LYS A 116 20.63 -18.62 -13.10
C LYS A 116 19.23 -18.27 -12.61
N GLU A 117 18.76 -18.93 -11.56
CA GLU A 117 17.60 -18.42 -10.84
C GLU A 117 18.01 -17.13 -10.13
N LYS A 118 17.53 -15.97 -10.63
CA LYS A 118 17.22 -14.85 -9.73
C LYS A 118 16.16 -15.41 -8.76
N PRO A 119 16.40 -15.47 -7.44
CA PRO A 119 15.40 -15.97 -6.51
C PRO A 119 14.13 -15.13 -6.60
N ASN A 120 12.99 -15.74 -6.25
CA ASN A 120 11.86 -14.92 -5.82
C ASN A 120 12.32 -14.14 -4.56
N PRO A 121 11.95 -12.87 -4.36
CA PRO A 121 12.17 -12.19 -3.08
C PRO A 121 11.52 -12.90 -1.88
N LYS A 122 10.64 -13.89 -2.12
CA LYS A 122 10.10 -14.82 -1.11
C LYS A 122 11.01 -16.03 -0.82
N ASP A 123 11.89 -16.39 -1.74
CA ASP A 123 12.86 -17.49 -1.62
C ASP A 123 14.23 -17.00 -1.13
N GLU A 124 14.54 -15.73 -1.35
CA GLU A 124 15.75 -15.07 -0.87
C GLU A 124 15.76 -14.99 0.66
N LYS A 125 16.71 -15.70 1.30
CA LYS A 125 16.81 -15.79 2.76
C LYS A 125 17.78 -14.75 3.30
N ILE A 126 17.24 -13.60 3.71
CA ILE A 126 18.02 -12.58 4.40
C ILE A 126 18.49 -13.09 5.76
N LYS A 127 19.63 -12.54 6.20
CA LYS A 127 20.21 -12.82 7.53
C LYS A 127 19.32 -12.21 8.62
N GLY A 128 19.55 -12.58 9.87
CA GLY A 128 19.00 -11.82 11.00
C GLY A 128 19.74 -10.51 11.21
N ILE A 129 19.21 -9.68 12.12
CA ILE A 129 19.87 -8.45 12.59
C ILE A 129 21.35 -8.75 12.91
N SER A 130 22.23 -7.85 12.49
CA SER A 130 23.68 -8.00 12.66
C SER A 130 24.06 -8.22 14.12
N LYS A 131 25.14 -8.98 14.36
CA LYS A 131 25.70 -9.17 15.71
C LYS A 131 26.13 -7.86 16.38
N ASN A 132 26.35 -6.80 15.58
CA ASN A 132 26.69 -5.46 16.03
C ASN A 132 25.43 -4.60 16.34
N GLY A 133 24.22 -5.16 16.23
CA GLY A 133 22.95 -4.44 16.35
C GLY A 133 22.45 -3.85 15.03
N ILE A 134 21.37 -3.08 15.11
CA ILE A 134 20.82 -2.29 14.00
C ILE A 134 21.74 -1.10 13.73
N ASN A 135 22.12 -0.88 12.47
CA ASN A 135 22.94 0.28 12.08
C ASN A 135 22.08 1.54 12.00
N THR A 136 21.94 2.25 13.12
CA THR A 136 21.13 3.47 13.20
C THR A 136 21.63 4.58 12.30
N ALA A 137 22.94 4.70 12.05
CA ALA A 137 23.51 5.73 11.18
C ALA A 137 22.99 5.61 9.73
N LYS A 138 22.88 4.38 9.19
CA LYS A 138 22.26 4.16 7.86
C LYS A 138 20.78 4.62 7.82
N ILE A 139 20.04 4.44 8.91
CA ILE A 139 18.64 4.89 9.02
C ILE A 139 18.58 6.41 9.19
N ASP A 140 19.53 6.99 9.93
CA ASP A 140 19.70 8.43 10.07
C ASP A 140 19.91 9.11 8.71
N ASP A 141 20.85 8.59 7.92
CA ASP A 141 21.19 9.07 6.56
C ASP A 141 20.00 8.97 5.61
N PHE A 142 19.27 7.85 5.63
CA PHE A 142 18.06 7.69 4.81
C PHE A 142 16.97 8.71 5.17
N LEU A 143 16.69 8.90 6.46
CA LEU A 143 15.67 9.84 6.91
C LEU A 143 16.11 11.31 6.74
N ASN A 144 17.40 11.58 6.81
CA ASN A 144 17.98 12.87 6.42
C ASN A 144 17.75 13.12 4.92
N TYR A 145 18.04 12.14 4.06
CA TYR A 145 17.84 12.23 2.61
C TYR A 145 16.37 12.45 2.24
N ILE A 146 15.44 11.73 2.86
CA ILE A 146 13.98 11.91 2.69
C ILE A 146 13.55 13.32 3.12
N SER A 147 14.04 13.83 4.25
CA SER A 147 13.73 15.19 4.73
C SER A 147 14.29 16.28 3.79
N GLN A 148 15.59 16.21 3.46
CA GLN A 148 16.28 17.21 2.63
C GLN A 148 15.64 17.37 1.23
N ASN A 149 15.17 16.26 0.65
CA ASN A 149 14.46 16.27 -0.64
C ASN A 149 12.96 16.59 -0.51
N LYS A 150 12.46 16.92 0.69
CA LYS A 150 11.07 17.26 1.02
C LYS A 150 10.07 16.14 0.73
N GLN A 151 10.49 14.88 0.90
CA GLN A 151 9.74 13.70 0.46
C GLN A 151 8.85 13.10 1.56
N GLY A 152 9.16 13.37 2.83
CA GLY A 152 8.35 12.91 3.94
C GLY A 152 8.61 13.66 5.23
N ILE A 153 7.59 13.70 6.10
CA ILE A 153 7.65 14.15 7.49
C ILE A 153 7.14 13.00 8.37
N GLY A 154 7.82 12.74 9.48
CA GLY A 154 7.42 11.66 10.37
C GLY A 154 8.27 11.47 11.61
N SER A 155 7.96 10.41 12.34
CA SER A 155 8.73 9.92 13.49
C SER A 155 8.94 8.40 13.40
N ILE A 156 10.02 7.93 14.00
CA ILE A 156 10.37 6.52 14.15
C ILE A 156 10.87 6.26 15.57
N THR A 157 10.56 5.09 16.11
CA THR A 157 11.22 4.56 17.31
C THR A 157 11.41 3.05 17.17
N ILE A 158 12.61 2.57 17.50
CA ILE A 158 13.00 1.15 17.47
C ILE A 158 13.41 0.73 18.89
N PHE A 159 12.81 -0.36 19.36
CA PHE A 159 13.21 -1.03 20.59
C PHE A 159 13.90 -2.36 20.26
N GLN A 160 14.88 -2.76 21.06
CA GLN A 160 15.57 -4.04 21.00
C GLN A 160 15.66 -4.62 22.41
N ASN A 161 15.19 -5.86 22.59
CA ASN A 161 15.05 -6.53 23.90
C ASN A 161 14.29 -5.66 24.93
N GLY A 162 13.17 -5.06 24.52
CA GLY A 162 12.31 -4.23 25.37
C GLY A 162 12.86 -2.84 25.74
N LYS A 163 13.99 -2.42 25.17
CA LYS A 163 14.62 -1.12 25.42
C LYS A 163 14.71 -0.29 24.14
N GLU A 164 14.48 1.02 24.23
CA GLU A 164 14.78 1.95 23.14
C GLU A 164 16.26 1.86 22.75
N ILE A 165 16.52 1.79 21.45
CA ILE A 165 17.87 1.91 20.87
C ILE A 165 17.96 3.03 19.82
N TYR A 166 16.82 3.51 19.32
CA TYR A 166 16.76 4.58 18.32
C TYR A 166 15.41 5.31 18.39
N GLN A 167 15.45 6.64 18.35
CA GLN A 167 14.29 7.50 18.17
C GLN A 167 14.69 8.69 17.30
N LYS A 168 13.88 8.99 16.28
CA LYS A 168 14.07 10.15 15.40
C LYS A 168 12.74 10.75 14.99
N SER A 169 12.73 12.06 14.79
CA SER A 169 11.72 12.75 13.98
C SER A 169 12.44 13.47 12.85
N PHE A 170 11.81 13.56 11.68
CA PHE A 170 12.39 14.14 10.47
C PHE A 170 11.33 14.92 9.69
N GLY A 171 11.73 16.04 9.08
CA GLY A 171 10.90 16.84 8.18
C GLY A 171 9.98 17.85 8.86
N GLN A 172 9.80 17.83 10.19
CA GLN A 172 8.98 18.83 10.87
C GLN A 172 9.57 20.26 10.75
N ASP A 173 10.87 20.38 10.54
CA ASP A 173 11.61 21.60 10.23
C ASP A 173 11.31 22.19 8.85
N LEU A 174 10.68 21.42 7.96
CA LEU A 174 10.20 21.88 6.64
C LEU A 174 8.88 22.68 6.74
N LEU A 175 8.26 22.72 7.93
CA LEU A 175 6.96 23.34 8.18
C LEU A 175 7.11 24.64 8.97
N SER A 176 6.45 25.70 8.50
CA SER A 176 6.43 26.98 9.22
C SER A 176 5.46 26.96 10.41
N ASN A 177 5.86 27.61 11.52
CA ASN A 177 5.03 27.87 12.70
C ASN A 177 4.48 26.66 13.47
N VAL A 178 4.89 25.42 13.15
CA VAL A 178 4.56 24.23 13.93
C VAL A 178 5.39 24.14 15.22
N LYS A 179 4.87 23.42 16.21
CA LYS A 179 5.60 23.03 17.44
C LYS A 179 5.47 21.54 17.62
N TRP A 180 6.58 20.87 17.93
CA TRP A 180 6.62 19.45 18.20
C TRP A 180 7.69 19.13 19.25
N ASP A 181 7.46 18.05 19.99
CA ASP A 181 8.49 17.37 20.76
C ASP A 181 8.25 15.84 20.68
N LYS A 182 9.05 15.05 21.41
CA LYS A 182 8.89 13.59 21.45
C LYS A 182 7.61 13.09 22.17
N ASN A 183 6.82 14.00 22.73
CA ASN A 183 5.54 13.73 23.38
C ASN A 183 4.35 14.14 22.49
N THR A 184 4.57 14.88 21.40
CA THR A 184 3.52 15.22 20.44
C THR A 184 3.05 13.94 19.74
N GLY A 185 1.76 13.66 19.87
CA GLY A 185 1.13 12.46 19.33
C GLY A 185 0.66 12.64 17.89
N TYR A 186 0.43 11.52 17.22
CA TYR A 186 -0.11 11.41 15.87
C TYR A 186 -1.32 10.47 15.89
N GLN A 187 -2.20 10.57 14.89
CA GLN A 187 -3.34 9.67 14.75
C GLN A 187 -2.87 8.32 14.17
N ILE A 188 -2.94 7.25 14.96
CA ILE A 188 -2.41 5.93 14.56
C ILE A 188 -3.39 5.11 13.71
N GLY A 189 -4.50 5.71 13.29
CA GLY A 189 -5.55 5.11 12.48
C GLY A 189 -5.89 3.68 12.93
N SER A 190 -5.82 2.75 11.98
CA SER A 190 -6.21 1.36 12.19
C SER A 190 -5.38 0.54 13.19
N ILE A 191 -4.23 1.03 13.70
CA ILE A 191 -3.53 0.37 14.83
C ILE A 191 -4.45 0.31 16.08
N SER A 192 -5.40 1.25 16.18
CA SER A 192 -6.48 1.22 17.19
C SER A 192 -7.25 -0.10 17.25
N LYS A 193 -7.36 -0.83 16.14
CA LYS A 193 -8.06 -2.13 16.08
C LYS A 193 -7.33 -3.22 16.87
N LEU A 194 -6.00 -3.26 16.81
CA LEU A 194 -5.18 -4.16 17.63
C LEU A 194 -5.36 -3.84 19.14
N VAL A 195 -5.41 -2.56 19.49
CA VAL A 195 -5.64 -2.12 20.89
C VAL A 195 -7.03 -2.55 21.40
N THR A 196 -8.07 -2.37 20.58
CA THR A 196 -9.43 -2.87 20.87
C THR A 196 -9.48 -4.39 20.95
N ALA A 197 -8.75 -5.10 20.10
CA ALA A 197 -8.68 -6.56 20.14
C ALA A 197 -8.08 -7.07 21.46
N VAL A 198 -6.97 -6.50 21.93
CA VAL A 198 -6.38 -6.83 23.23
C VAL A 198 -7.38 -6.62 24.38
N MET A 199 -8.20 -5.56 24.33
CA MET A 199 -9.23 -5.32 25.35
C MET A 199 -10.39 -6.34 25.30
N LEU A 200 -10.76 -6.84 24.12
CA LEU A 200 -11.76 -7.91 23.95
C LEU A 200 -11.24 -9.26 24.44
N MET A 201 -9.99 -9.61 24.12
CA MET A 201 -9.36 -10.84 24.64
C MET A 201 -9.23 -10.80 26.17
N GLN A 202 -8.95 -9.63 26.74
CA GLN A 202 -9.02 -9.39 28.19
C GLN A 202 -10.43 -9.54 28.80
N LEU A 203 -11.51 -9.61 28.01
CA LEU A 203 -12.86 -9.96 28.47
C LEU A 203 -13.15 -11.46 28.27
N GLU A 204 -12.61 -12.09 27.22
CA GLU A 204 -12.63 -13.55 27.03
C GLU A 204 -11.92 -14.26 28.22
N GLU A 205 -10.72 -13.83 28.59
CA GLU A 205 -9.97 -14.37 29.74
C GLU A 205 -10.70 -14.25 31.08
N LYS A 206 -11.60 -13.27 31.19
CA LYS A 206 -12.43 -13.01 32.38
C LYS A 206 -13.81 -13.69 32.28
N GLY A 207 -14.06 -14.49 31.25
CA GLY A 207 -15.33 -15.19 31.01
C GLY A 207 -16.51 -14.26 30.72
N LYS A 208 -16.28 -12.99 30.35
CA LYS A 208 -17.33 -11.97 30.17
C LYS A 208 -17.95 -11.94 28.77
N LEU A 209 -17.24 -12.50 27.80
CA LEU A 209 -17.70 -12.82 26.45
C LEU A 209 -17.01 -14.10 25.98
N LYS A 210 -17.43 -14.65 24.85
CA LYS A 210 -16.64 -15.66 24.12
C LYS A 210 -16.61 -15.33 22.63
N LEU A 211 -15.57 -15.78 21.93
CA LEU A 211 -15.38 -15.45 20.52
C LEU A 211 -16.38 -16.15 19.59
N ASP A 212 -16.95 -17.29 20.01
CA ASP A 212 -17.97 -18.07 19.29
C ASP A 212 -19.39 -17.50 19.41
N GLU A 213 -19.62 -16.51 20.30
CA GLU A 213 -20.92 -15.88 20.48
C GLU A 213 -21.40 -15.17 19.20
N LYS A 214 -22.68 -15.34 18.88
CA LYS A 214 -23.29 -14.74 17.70
C LYS A 214 -23.52 -13.24 17.89
N LEU A 215 -23.26 -12.46 16.84
CA LEU A 215 -23.51 -11.02 16.78
C LEU A 215 -24.97 -10.67 17.15
N SER A 216 -25.92 -11.57 16.87
CA SER A 216 -27.34 -11.40 17.23
C SER A 216 -27.61 -11.32 18.74
N LYS A 217 -26.66 -11.70 19.60
CA LYS A 217 -26.69 -11.44 21.06
C LYS A 217 -26.60 -9.95 21.39
N TYR A 218 -26.00 -9.15 20.50
CA TYR A 218 -25.66 -7.74 20.72
C TYR A 218 -26.34 -6.78 19.75
N TYR A 219 -26.60 -7.26 18.52
CA TYR A 219 -27.18 -6.53 17.38
C TYR A 219 -27.98 -7.50 16.48
N PRO A 220 -29.17 -7.98 16.91
CA PRO A 220 -30.01 -8.89 16.12
C PRO A 220 -30.54 -8.26 14.82
N GLU A 221 -30.50 -6.94 14.69
CA GLU A 221 -30.92 -6.18 13.51
C GLU A 221 -29.88 -6.12 12.38
N ILE A 222 -28.65 -6.59 12.61
CA ILE A 222 -27.59 -6.60 11.60
C ILE A 222 -27.78 -7.83 10.67
N PRO A 223 -27.69 -7.66 9.34
CA PRO A 223 -27.75 -8.77 8.39
C PRO A 223 -26.75 -9.91 8.72
N ASN A 224 -27.20 -11.16 8.60
CA ASN A 224 -26.44 -12.37 8.98
C ASN A 224 -25.97 -12.45 10.46
N ALA A 225 -26.45 -11.61 11.38
CA ALA A 225 -25.97 -11.57 12.77
C ALA A 225 -26.13 -12.89 13.57
N ASN A 226 -27.06 -13.75 13.17
CA ASN A 226 -27.23 -15.10 13.74
C ASN A 226 -26.17 -16.12 13.27
N LYS A 227 -25.47 -15.84 12.16
CA LYS A 227 -24.35 -16.65 11.64
C LYS A 227 -23.00 -16.11 12.13
N ILE A 228 -22.80 -14.79 12.02
CA ILE A 228 -21.55 -14.09 12.37
C ILE A 228 -21.20 -14.29 13.84
N THR A 229 -19.98 -14.74 14.14
CA THR A 229 -19.41 -14.76 15.50
C THR A 229 -18.61 -13.50 15.80
N LEU A 230 -18.23 -13.26 17.06
CA LEU A 230 -17.28 -12.20 17.40
C LEU A 230 -15.89 -12.48 16.79
N GLU A 231 -15.48 -13.75 16.69
CA GLU A 231 -14.26 -14.17 15.98
C GLU A 231 -14.28 -13.68 14.52
N ASN A 232 -15.40 -13.85 13.80
CA ASN A 232 -15.53 -13.41 12.41
C ASN A 232 -15.37 -11.89 12.23
N LEU A 233 -15.70 -11.10 13.26
CA LEU A 233 -15.50 -9.65 13.24
C LEU A 233 -14.02 -9.30 13.48
N MET A 234 -13.35 -10.00 14.41
CA MET A 234 -11.96 -9.74 14.79
C MET A 234 -10.94 -10.20 13.73
N ASN A 235 -11.25 -11.26 12.98
CA ASN A 235 -10.38 -11.78 11.90
C ASN A 235 -10.83 -11.38 10.49
N HIS A 236 -11.71 -10.39 10.37
CA HIS A 236 -12.17 -9.86 9.08
C HIS A 236 -12.83 -10.91 8.14
N THR A 237 -13.48 -11.94 8.69
CA THR A 237 -14.24 -12.95 7.91
C THR A 237 -15.77 -12.83 8.00
N SER A 238 -16.29 -11.72 8.55
CA SER A 238 -17.74 -11.54 8.81
C SER A 238 -18.64 -11.43 7.58
N GLY A 239 -18.12 -11.03 6.43
CA GLY A 239 -18.92 -10.77 5.23
C GLY A 239 -19.75 -9.48 5.26
N LEU A 240 -19.62 -8.64 6.30
CA LEU A 240 -20.32 -7.36 6.40
C LEU A 240 -19.66 -6.28 5.52
N GLY A 241 -20.48 -5.63 4.69
CA GLY A 241 -20.07 -4.48 3.90
C GLY A 241 -19.57 -3.32 4.77
N ASP A 242 -18.55 -2.61 4.30
CA ASP A 242 -17.85 -1.63 5.13
C ASP A 242 -18.56 -0.25 5.18
N TYR A 243 -18.58 0.39 6.36
CA TYR A 243 -19.11 1.74 6.56
C TYR A 243 -18.05 2.83 6.38
N ALA A 244 -16.77 2.51 6.18
CA ALA A 244 -15.77 3.52 5.86
C ALA A 244 -16.17 4.28 4.58
N GLY A 245 -16.15 5.62 4.62
CA GLY A 245 -16.69 6.45 3.53
C GLY A 245 -16.80 7.93 3.89
N PRO A 246 -17.45 8.76 3.06
CA PRO A 246 -17.39 10.23 3.16
C PRO A 246 -17.85 10.86 4.49
N TRP A 247 -18.71 10.21 5.28
CA TRP A 247 -19.09 10.68 6.64
C TRP A 247 -17.97 10.52 7.68
N LEU A 248 -16.80 9.98 7.33
CA LEU A 248 -15.62 10.09 8.19
C LEU A 248 -15.12 11.55 8.28
N PHE A 249 -15.42 12.38 7.29
CA PHE A 249 -14.99 13.79 7.22
C PHE A 249 -16.05 14.78 7.76
N GLY A 250 -15.63 16.03 7.99
CA GLY A 250 -16.52 17.12 8.36
C GLY A 250 -16.98 17.11 9.82
N LYS A 251 -18.04 16.37 10.15
CA LYS A 251 -18.67 16.42 11.49
C LYS A 251 -19.05 15.07 12.06
N THR A 252 -19.11 15.00 13.39
CA THR A 252 -19.52 13.79 14.13
C THR A 252 -20.91 13.33 13.69
N VAL A 253 -21.04 12.05 13.36
CA VAL A 253 -22.33 11.36 13.17
C VAL A 253 -22.61 10.47 14.37
N GLY A 254 -23.84 10.49 14.88
CA GLY A 254 -24.24 9.64 16.00
C GLY A 254 -24.36 8.18 15.61
N ASP A 255 -24.13 7.26 16.57
CA ASP A 255 -24.09 5.81 16.36
C ASP A 255 -25.23 5.23 15.52
N LYS A 256 -26.45 5.78 15.63
CA LYS A 256 -27.59 5.37 14.81
C LYS A 256 -27.30 5.47 13.31
N ALA A 257 -26.64 6.53 12.85
CA ALA A 257 -26.33 6.72 11.43
C ALA A 257 -25.31 5.68 10.94
N ILE A 258 -24.29 5.38 11.75
CA ILE A 258 -23.29 4.35 11.42
C ILE A 258 -23.96 2.96 11.36
N LEU A 259 -24.75 2.60 12.38
CA LEU A 259 -25.48 1.32 12.41
C LEU A 259 -26.50 1.20 11.26
N ASP A 260 -27.20 2.29 10.91
CA ASP A 260 -28.11 2.32 9.76
C ASP A 260 -27.35 2.10 8.43
N THR A 261 -26.15 2.66 8.27
CA THR A 261 -25.28 2.35 7.12
C THR A 261 -24.81 0.90 7.11
N ILE A 262 -24.35 0.34 8.23
CA ILE A 262 -23.89 -1.06 8.27
C ILE A 262 -25.02 -2.01 7.85
N LYS A 263 -26.26 -1.76 8.29
CA LYS A 263 -27.45 -2.48 7.82
C LYS A 263 -27.72 -2.28 6.32
N LYS A 264 -27.55 -1.06 5.80
CA LYS A 264 -27.77 -0.70 4.39
C LYS A 264 -26.74 -1.38 3.46
N HIS A 265 -25.47 -1.44 3.86
CA HIS A 265 -24.40 -2.07 3.07
C HIS A 265 -24.46 -3.60 3.15
N GLY A 266 -24.96 -4.16 4.26
CA GLY A 266 -25.43 -5.53 4.32
C GLY A 266 -24.32 -6.59 4.24
N VAL A 267 -24.52 -7.61 3.41
CA VAL A 267 -23.67 -8.80 3.31
C VAL A 267 -23.12 -8.96 1.91
N GLU A 268 -21.80 -9.08 1.79
CA GLU A 268 -21.08 -9.26 0.52
C GLU A 268 -20.69 -10.73 0.25
N PHE A 269 -20.49 -11.53 1.30
CA PHE A 269 -20.16 -12.95 1.27
C PHE A 269 -20.59 -13.64 2.57
N GLN A 270 -20.66 -14.98 2.63
CA GLN A 270 -21.07 -15.66 3.87
C GLN A 270 -19.96 -15.65 4.93
N PRO A 271 -20.28 -15.63 6.24
CA PRO A 271 -19.26 -15.57 7.30
C PRO A 271 -18.32 -16.78 7.23
N GLY A 272 -17.00 -16.51 7.23
CA GLY A 272 -15.96 -17.52 7.08
C GLY A 272 -15.61 -17.95 5.65
N GLU A 273 -16.38 -17.52 4.63
CA GLU A 273 -16.14 -17.86 3.21
C GLU A 273 -14.85 -17.21 2.66
N LYS A 274 -14.62 -15.96 3.05
CA LYS A 274 -13.49 -15.13 2.61
C LYS A 274 -12.97 -14.28 3.78
N GLU A 275 -11.83 -13.65 3.56
CA GLU A 275 -11.24 -12.66 4.46
C GLU A 275 -11.22 -11.32 3.71
N ARG A 276 -11.89 -10.30 4.26
CA ARG A 276 -11.94 -8.95 3.69
C ARG A 276 -11.99 -7.94 4.82
N TYR A 277 -11.05 -7.01 4.80
CA TYR A 277 -10.97 -5.92 5.77
C TYR A 277 -12.30 -5.18 5.90
N SER A 278 -12.70 -4.87 7.14
CA SER A 278 -14.00 -4.27 7.44
C SER A 278 -13.91 -3.43 8.72
N ASN A 279 -14.10 -2.12 8.56
CA ASN A 279 -14.24 -1.19 9.68
C ASN A 279 -15.60 -1.38 10.38
N SER A 280 -16.66 -1.75 9.65
CA SER A 280 -17.97 -2.14 10.22
C SER A 280 -17.83 -3.18 11.32
N GLY A 281 -17.02 -4.22 11.10
CA GLY A 281 -16.78 -5.27 12.08
C GLY A 281 -16.16 -4.73 13.37
N TYR A 282 -15.16 -3.87 13.25
CA TYR A 282 -14.47 -3.29 14.41
C TYR A 282 -15.26 -2.20 15.14
N TYR A 283 -16.15 -1.48 14.43
CA TYR A 283 -17.10 -0.55 15.05
C TYR A 283 -18.14 -1.28 15.90
N LEU A 284 -18.70 -2.40 15.41
CA LEU A 284 -19.59 -3.24 16.20
C LEU A 284 -18.86 -3.82 17.43
N LEU A 285 -17.61 -4.25 17.26
CA LEU A 285 -16.77 -4.77 18.35
C LEU A 285 -16.44 -3.74 19.43
N SER A 286 -16.13 -2.48 19.08
CA SER A 286 -15.84 -1.45 20.09
C SER A 286 -17.07 -1.13 20.94
N ARG A 287 -18.26 -1.08 20.33
CA ARG A 287 -19.53 -0.94 21.06
C ARG A 287 -19.91 -2.19 21.87
N ILE A 288 -19.52 -3.40 21.43
CA ILE A 288 -19.67 -4.63 22.25
C ILE A 288 -18.74 -4.60 23.47
N LEU A 289 -17.49 -4.15 23.32
CA LEU A 289 -16.54 -3.93 24.41
C LEU A 289 -17.13 -2.99 25.47
N GLU A 290 -17.68 -1.84 25.07
CA GLU A 290 -18.37 -0.91 25.98
C GLU A 290 -19.62 -1.53 26.64
N LYS A 291 -20.50 -2.18 25.86
CA LYS A 291 -21.71 -2.87 26.36
C LYS A 291 -21.39 -3.94 27.43
N VAL A 292 -20.37 -4.76 27.20
CA VAL A 292 -19.98 -5.87 28.10
C VAL A 292 -19.23 -5.36 29.33
N ALA A 293 -18.36 -4.35 29.18
CA ALA A 293 -17.60 -3.81 30.30
C ALA A 293 -18.37 -2.77 31.13
N LYS A 294 -19.45 -2.19 30.59
CA LYS A 294 -20.26 -1.10 31.18
C LYS A 294 -19.43 0.15 31.51
N LYS A 295 -18.48 0.51 30.63
CA LYS A 295 -17.64 1.71 30.72
C LYS A 295 -17.39 2.31 29.32
N PRO A 296 -17.15 3.63 29.20
CA PRO A 296 -16.76 4.26 27.94
C PRO A 296 -15.40 3.78 27.42
N TYR A 297 -15.21 3.82 26.10
CA TYR A 297 -14.01 3.35 25.41
C TYR A 297 -12.70 3.95 25.94
N HIS A 298 -12.63 5.27 26.13
CA HIS A 298 -11.43 5.95 26.64
C HIS A 298 -11.05 5.52 28.06
N VAL A 299 -12.04 5.24 28.92
CA VAL A 299 -11.81 4.69 30.27
C VAL A 299 -11.24 3.28 30.18
N LEU A 300 -11.77 2.46 29.26
CA LEU A 300 -11.27 1.10 29.03
C LEU A 300 -9.84 1.09 28.47
N LEU A 301 -9.55 1.95 27.49
CA LEU A 301 -8.21 2.16 26.93
C LEU A 301 -7.22 2.53 28.05
N LYS A 302 -7.61 3.48 28.92
CA LYS A 302 -6.79 3.94 30.04
C LYS A 302 -6.52 2.86 31.08
N GLU A 303 -7.57 2.16 31.55
CA GLU A 303 -7.45 1.11 32.57
C GLU A 303 -6.75 -0.15 32.09
N ASN A 304 -7.05 -0.60 30.87
CA ASN A 304 -6.66 -1.94 30.41
C ASN A 304 -5.35 -1.95 29.62
N ILE A 305 -4.94 -0.81 29.05
CA ILE A 305 -3.79 -0.68 28.15
C ILE A 305 -2.82 0.39 28.68
N THR A 306 -3.14 1.68 28.55
CA THR A 306 -2.13 2.74 28.64
C THR A 306 -1.52 2.88 30.03
N SER A 307 -2.33 2.76 31.09
CA SER A 307 -1.84 2.76 32.49
C SER A 307 -0.95 1.54 32.80
N LYS A 308 -1.22 0.37 32.19
CA LYS A 308 -0.41 -0.84 32.43
C LYS A 308 0.93 -0.81 31.71
N ALA A 309 0.98 -0.20 30.53
CA ALA A 309 2.20 -0.06 29.73
C ALA A 309 2.96 1.26 29.95
N ASN A 310 2.47 2.16 30.82
CA ASN A 310 3.05 3.49 31.07
C ASN A 310 3.12 4.35 29.79
N MET A 311 2.09 4.23 28.94
CA MET A 311 1.93 4.99 27.70
C MET A 311 1.30 6.35 28.05
N LYS A 312 2.14 7.36 28.26
CA LYS A 312 1.73 8.68 28.81
C LYS A 312 1.16 9.64 27.77
N ASN A 313 1.42 9.37 26.50
CA ASN A 313 1.09 10.21 25.35
C ASN A 313 0.04 9.52 24.44
N THR A 314 -0.65 8.48 24.94
CA THR A 314 -1.67 7.72 24.22
C THR A 314 -3.07 7.94 24.77
N PHE A 315 -4.00 8.33 23.90
CA PHE A 315 -5.35 8.76 24.26
C PHE A 315 -6.38 8.42 23.17
N SER A 316 -7.66 8.43 23.52
CA SER A 316 -8.75 8.46 22.54
C SER A 316 -9.06 9.91 22.18
N VAL A 317 -9.61 10.18 20.99
CA VAL A 317 -10.18 11.49 20.65
C VAL A 317 -11.18 12.00 21.69
N LEU A 318 -11.84 11.10 22.43
CA LEU A 318 -12.78 11.43 23.52
C LEU A 318 -12.12 12.13 24.71
N ASP A 319 -10.80 11.97 24.90
CA ASP A 319 -10.03 12.70 25.93
C ASP A 319 -9.74 14.17 25.52
N ASN A 320 -10.10 14.58 24.28
CA ASN A 320 -9.98 15.93 23.71
C ASN A 320 -8.56 16.54 23.84
N GLN A 321 -7.55 15.73 23.56
CA GLN A 321 -6.14 16.14 23.63
C GLN A 321 -5.75 17.19 22.60
N LYS A 322 -4.69 17.96 22.93
CA LYS A 322 -4.25 19.13 22.15
C LYS A 322 -2.80 19.05 21.63
N ASN A 323 -1.95 18.19 22.18
CA ASN A 323 -0.57 17.98 21.68
C ASN A 323 -0.57 16.93 20.54
N ILE A 324 -1.31 17.22 19.48
CA ILE A 324 -1.46 16.35 18.30
C ILE A 324 -0.83 17.06 17.11
N PHE A 325 0.13 16.42 16.45
CA PHE A 325 0.74 16.94 15.23
C PHE A 325 -0.18 16.67 14.04
N LYS A 326 -0.29 17.63 13.12
CA LYS A 326 -1.21 17.55 11.98
C LYS A 326 -0.64 16.76 10.79
N SER A 327 -1.53 16.28 9.95
CA SER A 327 -1.23 15.68 8.65
C SER A 327 -0.95 16.74 7.58
N TYR A 328 -0.02 16.46 6.68
CA TYR A 328 0.37 17.31 5.56
C TYR A 328 0.61 16.51 4.27
N GLU A 329 0.44 17.14 3.12
CA GLU A 329 0.86 16.62 1.81
C GLU A 329 1.79 17.61 1.11
N ASN A 330 2.67 17.13 0.23
CA ASN A 330 3.53 17.97 -0.64
C ASN A 330 3.41 17.54 -2.11
N THR A 331 2.20 17.72 -2.62
CA THR A 331 1.80 17.41 -3.99
C THR A 331 2.16 18.49 -5.01
N THR A 332 2.36 19.74 -4.57
CA THR A 332 2.60 20.93 -5.41
C THR A 332 3.99 21.54 -5.25
N GLY A 333 4.91 20.87 -4.54
CA GLY A 333 6.23 21.40 -4.16
C GLY A 333 6.21 22.28 -2.90
N LYS A 334 5.04 22.40 -2.24
CA LYS A 334 4.83 23.04 -0.93
C LYS A 334 4.08 22.07 -0.02
N TRP A 335 4.39 22.09 1.28
CA TRP A 335 3.59 21.38 2.29
C TRP A 335 2.28 22.12 2.56
N THR A 336 1.15 21.41 2.45
CA THR A 336 -0.20 21.89 2.80
C THR A 336 -0.85 20.96 3.82
N GLU A 337 -1.60 21.51 4.77
CA GLU A 337 -2.32 20.76 5.80
C GLU A 337 -3.45 19.92 5.16
N VAL A 338 -3.60 18.66 5.59
CA VAL A 338 -4.65 17.74 5.10
C VAL A 338 -5.82 17.76 6.08
N GLU A 339 -7.05 17.94 5.56
CA GLU A 339 -8.27 17.73 6.34
C GLU A 339 -8.43 16.23 6.65
N ASP A 340 -8.33 15.87 7.92
CA ASP A 340 -8.45 14.49 8.39
C ASP A 340 -9.85 14.19 8.96
N PHE A 341 -10.10 12.93 9.32
CA PHE A 341 -11.39 12.46 9.80
C PHE A 341 -11.87 13.22 11.07
N ASP A 342 -13.18 13.35 11.28
CA ASP A 342 -13.69 13.48 12.65
C ASP A 342 -13.63 12.10 13.30
N PHE A 343 -12.54 11.87 14.04
CA PHE A 343 -12.22 10.60 14.68
C PHE A 343 -13.30 10.10 15.66
N ARG A 344 -14.27 10.93 16.05
CA ARG A 344 -15.47 10.48 16.79
C ARG A 344 -16.34 9.51 15.97
N ASN A 345 -16.16 9.48 14.65
CA ASN A 345 -16.83 8.55 13.74
C ASN A 345 -16.12 7.19 13.63
N CYS A 346 -14.96 6.99 14.30
CA CYS A 346 -14.17 5.74 14.27
C CYS A 346 -13.67 5.26 15.65
N ILE A 347 -14.41 5.57 16.73
CA ILE A 347 -14.10 5.15 18.12
C ILE A 347 -13.90 3.63 18.24
N GLY A 348 -12.69 3.24 18.64
CA GLY A 348 -12.23 1.87 18.83
C GLY A 348 -11.68 1.19 17.58
N LEU A 349 -11.53 1.91 16.47
CA LEU A 349 -11.00 1.37 15.22
C LEU A 349 -10.13 2.34 14.40
N GLY A 350 -10.08 3.62 14.77
CA GLY A 350 -9.28 4.64 14.11
C GLY A 350 -8.90 5.86 14.97
N ASP A 351 -9.42 5.96 16.20
CA ASP A 351 -9.48 7.22 16.97
C ASP A 351 -8.33 7.49 17.94
N ILE A 352 -7.37 6.56 18.06
CA ILE A 352 -6.29 6.70 19.03
C ILE A 352 -5.23 7.68 18.52
N THR A 353 -4.85 8.61 19.39
CA THR A 353 -3.62 9.40 19.27
C THR A 353 -2.49 8.71 20.05
N SER A 354 -1.27 8.62 19.49
CA SER A 354 -0.08 8.10 20.19
C SER A 354 1.23 8.63 19.61
N THR A 355 2.33 8.50 20.36
CA THR A 355 3.70 8.60 19.83
C THR A 355 4.21 7.23 19.35
N THR A 356 5.28 7.21 18.55
CA THR A 356 6.01 5.96 18.20
C THR A 356 6.65 5.28 19.41
N TYR A 357 7.00 6.05 20.46
CA TYR A 357 7.54 5.52 21.71
C TYR A 357 6.49 4.73 22.48
N ASP A 358 5.31 5.32 22.71
CA ASP A 358 4.20 4.66 23.40
C ASP A 358 3.70 3.43 22.63
N MET A 359 3.71 3.48 21.30
CA MET A 359 3.41 2.31 20.47
C MET A 359 4.45 1.19 20.65
N ASN A 360 5.74 1.49 20.76
CA ASN A 360 6.74 0.47 21.14
C ASN A 360 6.48 -0.09 22.55
N LEU A 361 6.11 0.74 23.53
CA LEU A 361 5.70 0.25 24.87
C LEU A 361 4.50 -0.70 24.78
N PHE A 362 3.51 -0.39 23.95
CA PHE A 362 2.35 -1.24 23.71
C PHE A 362 2.73 -2.62 23.14
N ILE A 363 3.47 -2.67 22.03
CA ILE A 363 3.72 -3.95 21.36
C ILE A 363 4.66 -4.86 22.17
N ASN A 364 5.66 -4.30 22.86
CA ASN A 364 6.47 -5.09 23.80
C ASN A 364 5.61 -5.60 24.96
N ALA A 365 4.77 -4.76 25.57
CA ALA A 365 3.86 -5.19 26.64
C ALA A 365 2.84 -6.25 26.19
N LEU A 366 2.48 -6.32 24.91
CA LEU A 366 1.67 -7.40 24.35
C LEU A 366 2.47 -8.72 24.27
N PHE A 367 3.66 -8.70 23.64
CA PHE A 367 4.49 -9.89 23.45
C PHE A 367 5.22 -10.37 24.71
N ASP A 368 5.38 -9.52 25.73
CA ASP A 368 5.80 -9.88 27.09
C ASP A 368 4.61 -10.36 27.96
N HIS A 369 3.42 -10.57 27.36
CA HIS A 369 2.21 -11.11 28.02
C HIS A 369 1.66 -10.26 29.18
N LYS A 370 1.93 -8.94 29.16
CA LYS A 370 1.50 -8.00 30.23
C LYS A 370 0.01 -7.65 30.16
N PHE A 371 -0.61 -7.80 28.98
CA PHE A 371 -2.02 -7.51 28.75
C PHE A 371 -2.92 -8.75 28.80
N VAL A 372 -2.44 -9.87 28.27
CA VAL A 372 -3.12 -11.17 28.12
C VAL A 372 -2.09 -12.29 28.25
N LYS A 373 -2.52 -13.49 28.61
CA LYS A 373 -1.65 -14.68 28.72
C LYS A 373 -1.06 -15.09 27.37
N LYS A 374 -0.01 -15.92 27.39
CA LYS A 374 0.61 -16.47 26.17
C LYS A 374 -0.40 -17.21 25.30
N GLU A 375 -1.20 -18.09 25.88
CA GLU A 375 -2.16 -18.92 25.14
C GLU A 375 -3.25 -18.05 24.46
N THR A 376 -3.52 -16.89 25.04
CA THR A 376 -4.44 -15.88 24.50
C THR A 376 -3.78 -15.08 23.38
N LEU A 377 -2.51 -14.69 23.51
CA LEU A 377 -1.73 -14.08 22.43
C LEU A 377 -1.55 -15.04 21.25
N ASP A 378 -1.27 -16.32 21.51
CA ASP A 378 -1.13 -17.36 20.48
C ASP A 378 -2.40 -17.50 19.63
N LYS A 379 -3.61 -17.34 20.22
CA LYS A 379 -4.89 -17.25 19.48
C LYS A 379 -4.99 -15.98 18.61
N MET A 380 -4.40 -14.86 19.05
CA MET A 380 -4.50 -13.60 18.33
C MET A 380 -3.66 -13.58 17.06
N LEU A 381 -2.58 -14.36 16.99
CA LEU A 381 -1.68 -14.37 15.83
C LEU A 381 -2.38 -14.89 14.56
N PRO A 382 -2.05 -14.35 13.38
CA PRO A 382 -2.51 -14.89 12.10
C PRO A 382 -2.04 -16.33 11.90
N LYS A 383 -2.91 -17.16 11.32
CA LYS A 383 -2.56 -18.51 10.86
C LYS A 383 -1.62 -18.40 9.65
N SER A 384 -0.75 -19.41 9.45
CA SER A 384 0.21 -19.38 8.34
C SER A 384 -0.48 -19.14 6.99
N GLY A 385 0.06 -18.22 6.19
CA GLY A 385 -0.52 -17.79 4.91
C GLY A 385 -1.70 -16.82 5.01
N LYS A 386 -2.13 -16.39 6.21
CA LYS A 386 -3.13 -15.33 6.41
C LYS A 386 -2.45 -14.01 6.82
N PRO A 387 -2.89 -12.86 6.26
CA PRO A 387 -2.43 -11.55 6.74
C PRO A 387 -3.04 -11.16 8.09
N PHE A 388 -4.23 -11.66 8.46
CA PHE A 388 -4.89 -11.29 9.72
C PHE A 388 -5.15 -12.48 10.68
N GLY A 389 -4.99 -12.20 11.97
CA GLY A 389 -5.47 -12.98 13.11
C GLY A 389 -6.59 -12.22 13.84
N LEU A 390 -6.67 -12.32 15.17
CA LEU A 390 -7.66 -11.58 15.97
C LEU A 390 -7.14 -10.16 16.25
N GLY A 391 -7.18 -9.30 15.24
CA GLY A 391 -6.65 -7.93 15.28
C GLY A 391 -5.13 -7.79 15.22
N VAL A 392 -4.38 -8.89 15.13
CA VAL A 392 -2.95 -8.87 14.79
C VAL A 392 -2.78 -9.10 13.30
N MET A 393 -1.95 -8.28 12.65
CA MET A 393 -1.54 -8.43 11.26
C MET A 393 -0.15 -9.07 11.16
N ALA A 394 0.06 -9.93 10.17
CA ALA A 394 1.38 -10.40 9.76
C ALA A 394 2.09 -9.31 8.92
N VAL A 395 3.33 -9.01 9.28
CA VAL A 395 4.20 -8.07 8.58
C VAL A 395 5.39 -8.86 8.00
N PRO A 396 5.24 -9.46 6.80
CA PRO A 396 6.28 -10.26 6.16
C PRO A 396 7.36 -9.39 5.54
N PHE A 397 8.61 -9.84 5.59
CA PHE A 397 9.74 -9.23 4.91
C PHE A 397 10.76 -10.32 4.55
N TYR A 398 10.89 -10.65 3.25
CA TYR A 398 11.62 -11.85 2.80
C TYR A 398 11.18 -13.10 3.59
N ASN A 399 12.13 -13.87 4.14
CA ASN A 399 11.88 -15.02 5.02
C ASN A 399 11.62 -14.66 6.50
N LYS A 400 11.35 -13.39 6.82
CA LYS A 400 11.00 -12.90 8.16
C LYS A 400 9.50 -12.62 8.25
N VAL A 401 8.93 -12.80 9.43
CA VAL A 401 7.57 -12.35 9.76
C VAL A 401 7.61 -11.68 11.13
N SER A 402 7.31 -10.38 11.15
CA SER A 402 6.98 -9.63 12.35
C SER A 402 5.46 -9.55 12.50
N PHE A 403 4.97 -9.16 13.68
CA PHE A 403 3.54 -9.09 13.99
C PHE A 403 3.18 -7.72 14.58
N GLY A 404 2.03 -7.17 14.18
CA GLY A 404 1.58 -5.86 14.66
C GLY A 404 0.35 -5.37 13.91
N HIS A 405 0.37 -4.14 13.41
CA HIS A 405 -0.72 -3.59 12.59
C HIS A 405 -0.26 -2.33 11.82
N GLY A 406 -0.89 -2.06 10.67
CA GLY A 406 -0.79 -0.77 9.95
C GLY A 406 -1.94 0.18 10.32
N GLY A 407 -1.83 1.46 9.98
CA GLY A 407 -2.85 2.43 10.34
C GLY A 407 -2.85 3.71 9.51
N ASP A 408 -3.86 3.85 8.68
CA ASP A 408 -4.06 5.00 7.79
C ASP A 408 -5.20 5.91 8.27
N THR A 409 -5.03 7.21 8.03
CA THR A 409 -6.05 8.26 8.10
C THR A 409 -6.13 8.98 6.75
N ALA A 410 -6.67 10.20 6.65
CA ALA A 410 -6.62 10.95 5.40
C ALA A 410 -5.20 11.43 5.03
N GLY A 411 -4.29 11.56 6.01
CA GLY A 411 -2.92 12.03 5.78
C GLY A 411 -1.90 11.64 6.85
N THR A 412 -2.21 10.62 7.67
CA THR A 412 -1.26 9.97 8.58
C THR A 412 -1.22 8.48 8.27
N HIS A 413 -0.02 7.96 8.03
CA HIS A 413 0.25 6.56 7.69
C HIS A 413 1.21 5.98 8.73
N SER A 414 0.79 4.90 9.39
CA SER A 414 1.49 4.34 10.53
C SER A 414 1.70 2.84 10.40
N LEU A 415 2.79 2.36 10.98
CA LEU A 415 3.11 0.95 11.08
C LEU A 415 3.68 0.66 12.47
N ILE A 416 3.21 -0.43 13.07
CA ILE A 416 3.92 -1.09 14.17
C ILE A 416 4.13 -2.57 13.87
N SER A 417 5.32 -3.07 14.21
CA SER A 417 5.57 -4.51 14.28
C SER A 417 6.58 -4.87 15.36
N TYR A 418 6.52 -6.12 15.83
CA TYR A 418 7.46 -6.78 16.74
C TYR A 418 7.89 -8.13 16.12
N SER A 419 9.18 -8.45 16.18
CA SER A 419 9.74 -9.74 15.73
C SER A 419 10.00 -10.65 16.93
N PRO A 420 9.23 -11.73 17.14
CA PRO A 420 9.45 -12.63 18.28
C PRO A 420 10.77 -13.41 18.22
N THR A 421 11.32 -13.62 17.02
CA THR A 421 12.57 -14.34 16.81
C THR A 421 13.80 -13.48 17.09
N GLU A 422 13.70 -12.16 16.87
CA GLU A 422 14.83 -11.21 16.97
C GLU A 422 14.65 -10.18 18.09
N LYS A 423 13.49 -10.19 18.76
CA LYS A 423 13.12 -9.37 19.93
C LYS A 423 13.32 -7.86 19.74
N TYR A 424 13.07 -7.38 18.52
CA TYR A 424 12.95 -5.95 18.25
C TYR A 424 11.49 -5.58 17.98
N SER A 425 11.16 -4.32 18.18
CA SER A 425 9.98 -3.69 17.58
C SER A 425 10.35 -2.39 16.91
N ILE A 426 9.51 -2.02 15.96
CA ILE A 426 9.57 -0.76 15.25
C ILE A 426 8.18 -0.14 15.23
N SER A 427 8.11 1.17 15.49
CA SER A 427 6.95 1.99 15.18
C SER A 427 7.41 3.18 14.35
N THR A 428 6.76 3.37 13.22
CA THR A 428 7.01 4.47 12.28
C THR A 428 5.70 5.13 11.93
N ILE A 429 5.68 6.45 11.91
CA ILE A 429 4.52 7.25 11.52
C ILE A 429 5.00 8.29 10.51
N ILE A 430 4.38 8.32 9.34
CA ILE A 430 4.54 9.32 8.28
C ILE A 430 3.29 10.18 8.31
N ASN A 431 3.44 11.49 8.52
CA ASN A 431 2.33 12.44 8.62
C ASN A 431 2.55 13.68 7.74
N GLY A 432 3.65 13.72 6.98
CA GLY A 432 3.76 14.54 5.78
C GLY A 432 4.14 13.61 4.63
N GLU A 433 3.28 13.47 3.62
CA GLU A 433 3.59 12.63 2.46
C GLU A 433 3.88 13.45 1.19
N LYS A 434 4.98 13.10 0.52
CA LYS A 434 5.14 13.30 -0.93
C LYS A 434 5.56 12.00 -1.60
N LEU A 435 6.52 11.29 -1.02
CA LEU A 435 6.86 9.93 -1.41
C LEU A 435 5.96 8.96 -0.66
N ALA A 436 5.15 8.16 -1.38
CA ALA A 436 4.30 7.12 -0.81
C ALA A 436 4.97 6.35 0.34
N HIS A 437 4.39 6.43 1.54
CA HIS A 437 4.92 5.93 2.81
C HIS A 437 5.43 4.49 2.76
N GLY A 438 4.82 3.62 1.95
CA GLY A 438 5.29 2.24 1.75
C GLY A 438 6.74 2.14 1.23
N LYS A 439 7.19 3.10 0.42
CA LYS A 439 8.60 3.19 -0.02
C LYS A 439 9.53 3.61 1.13
N ILE A 440 9.06 4.48 2.03
CA ILE A 440 9.81 4.90 3.24
C ILE A 440 9.89 3.73 4.23
N PHE A 441 8.78 3.05 4.51
CA PHE A 441 8.76 1.84 5.36
C PHE A 441 9.67 0.73 4.79
N LEU A 442 9.66 0.51 3.48
CA LEU A 442 10.52 -0.47 2.82
C LEU A 442 12.01 -0.10 2.93
N GLY A 443 12.37 1.18 2.76
CA GLY A 443 13.75 1.63 2.98
C GLY A 443 14.21 1.40 4.41
N ILE A 444 13.40 1.79 5.40
CA ILE A 444 13.70 1.59 6.82
C ILE A 444 13.92 0.11 7.15
N ILE A 445 13.03 -0.80 6.73
CA ILE A 445 13.13 -2.22 7.10
C ILE A 445 14.31 -2.93 6.43
N ASN A 446 14.69 -2.56 5.20
CA ASN A 446 15.93 -3.05 4.57
C ASN A 446 17.17 -2.66 5.40
N LEU A 447 17.23 -1.41 5.87
CA LEU A 447 18.36 -0.90 6.65
C LEU A 447 18.39 -1.48 8.08
N VAL A 448 17.25 -1.80 8.68
CA VAL A 448 17.15 -2.59 9.93
C VAL A 448 17.80 -3.97 9.79
N TYR A 449 17.64 -4.62 8.64
CA TYR A 449 18.26 -5.91 8.32
C TYR A 449 19.64 -5.80 7.64
N ASP A 450 20.23 -4.60 7.58
CA ASP A 450 21.52 -4.30 6.93
C ASP A 450 21.60 -4.77 5.47
N GLN A 451 20.46 -4.78 4.76
CA GLN A 451 20.38 -5.09 3.33
C GLN A 451 20.84 -3.90 2.48
N GLU A 452 21.28 -4.18 1.25
CA GLU A 452 21.55 -3.13 0.27
C GLU A 452 20.22 -2.51 -0.21
N TYR A 453 20.16 -1.18 -0.21
CA TYR A 453 18.96 -0.43 -0.57
C TYR A 453 19.36 0.83 -1.34
N GLU A 454 19.07 0.87 -2.64
CA GLU A 454 19.25 2.08 -3.44
C GLU A 454 18.19 3.12 -3.06
N TYR A 455 18.63 4.32 -2.69
CA TYR A 455 17.71 5.39 -2.30
C TYR A 455 16.91 5.87 -3.52
N PRO A 456 15.59 6.14 -3.40
CA PRO A 456 14.79 6.63 -4.51
C PRO A 456 15.32 7.97 -5.03
N LYS A 457 15.57 8.09 -6.33
CA LYS A 457 16.18 9.29 -6.93
C LYS A 457 15.12 10.36 -7.16
N PHE A 458 15.24 11.48 -6.46
CA PHE A 458 14.37 12.64 -6.63
C PHE A 458 14.98 13.64 -7.61
N THR A 459 14.20 14.08 -8.60
CA THR A 459 14.51 15.22 -9.46
C THR A 459 13.73 16.44 -8.98
N GLU A 460 14.31 17.65 -9.10
CA GLU A 460 13.54 18.87 -8.87
C GLU A 460 12.36 18.97 -9.83
N LEU A 461 11.22 19.48 -9.35
CA LEU A 461 10.05 19.73 -10.18
C LEU A 461 10.36 20.86 -11.16
N LYS A 462 10.57 20.52 -12.43
CA LYS A 462 10.59 21.51 -13.51
C LYS A 462 9.20 22.16 -13.59
N LYS A 463 9.08 23.37 -13.06
CA LYS A 463 7.89 24.20 -13.30
C LYS A 463 7.75 24.44 -14.81
N VAL A 464 6.61 24.03 -15.34
CA VAL A 464 6.10 24.43 -16.65
C VAL A 464 5.27 25.69 -16.44
N SER A 465 5.35 26.68 -17.34
CA SER A 465 4.54 27.90 -17.17
C SER A 465 3.06 27.60 -17.37
N GLU A 466 2.18 28.35 -16.71
CA GLU A 466 0.72 28.17 -16.86
C GLU A 466 0.27 28.22 -18.33
N LYS A 467 0.87 29.13 -19.12
CA LYS A 467 0.66 29.25 -20.56
C LYS A 467 1.06 28.01 -21.36
N GLU A 468 2.08 27.27 -20.92
CA GLU A 468 2.46 25.97 -21.50
C GLU A 468 1.61 24.80 -20.98
N LEU A 469 0.93 24.95 -19.84
CA LEU A 469 -0.04 23.98 -19.31
C LEU A 469 -1.41 24.08 -20.00
N GLN A 470 -1.85 25.29 -20.37
CA GLN A 470 -3.17 25.57 -20.97
C GLN A 470 -3.50 24.73 -22.21
N LYS A 471 -2.51 24.29 -23.00
CA LYS A 471 -2.73 23.37 -24.15
C LYS A 471 -3.28 21.99 -23.73
N TYR A 472 -3.00 21.55 -22.50
CA TYR A 472 -3.45 20.26 -21.96
C TYR A 472 -4.85 20.33 -21.34
N GLU A 473 -5.33 21.51 -20.93
CA GLU A 473 -6.63 21.65 -20.25
C GLU A 473 -7.82 21.28 -21.13
N GLY A 474 -8.81 20.60 -20.54
CA GLY A 474 -10.06 20.24 -21.18
C GLY A 474 -10.66 18.95 -20.63
N THR A 475 -11.84 18.59 -21.13
CA THR A 475 -12.44 17.28 -20.85
C THR A 475 -12.12 16.32 -21.97
N TYR A 476 -11.53 15.18 -21.62
CA TYR A 476 -11.24 14.08 -22.52
C TYR A 476 -12.20 12.91 -22.24
N TYR A 477 -12.42 12.02 -23.20
CA TYR A 477 -13.37 10.92 -23.11
C TYR A 477 -12.77 9.61 -23.64
N SER A 478 -12.85 8.54 -22.86
CA SER A 478 -12.52 7.19 -23.33
C SER A 478 -13.78 6.53 -23.85
N LYS A 479 -13.76 6.11 -25.12
CA LYS A 479 -14.88 5.37 -25.75
C LYS A 479 -15.04 3.97 -25.16
N ASP A 480 -13.93 3.37 -24.72
CA ASP A 480 -13.89 2.00 -24.20
C ASP A 480 -14.44 1.93 -22.78
N LEU A 481 -14.02 2.86 -21.91
CA LEU A 481 -14.50 2.96 -20.52
C LEU A 481 -15.82 3.73 -20.39
N LYS A 482 -16.15 4.58 -21.37
CA LYS A 482 -17.30 5.51 -21.38
C LYS A 482 -17.29 6.51 -20.22
N VAL A 483 -16.09 6.95 -19.82
CA VAL A 483 -15.89 7.93 -18.74
C VAL A 483 -15.18 9.18 -19.24
N ASP A 484 -15.51 10.30 -18.60
CA ASP A 484 -14.82 11.57 -18.76
C ASP A 484 -13.54 11.60 -17.90
N PHE A 485 -12.49 12.22 -18.44
CA PHE A 485 -11.24 12.50 -17.74
C PHE A 485 -10.92 13.98 -17.93
N LYS A 486 -11.11 14.76 -16.88
CA LYS A 486 -10.98 16.21 -16.89
C LYS A 486 -9.56 16.60 -16.49
N ILE A 487 -8.91 17.38 -17.35
CA ILE A 487 -7.58 17.96 -17.13
C ILE A 487 -7.77 19.47 -16.93
N PHE A 488 -7.22 20.03 -15.86
CA PHE A 488 -7.39 21.44 -15.52
C PHE A 488 -6.21 21.96 -14.71
N ILE A 489 -5.98 23.27 -14.70
CA ILE A 489 -4.97 23.92 -13.87
C ILE A 489 -5.57 24.31 -12.52
N LYS A 490 -4.80 24.10 -11.44
CA LYS A 490 -5.09 24.58 -10.09
C LYS A 490 -3.76 24.85 -9.38
N ASP A 491 -3.67 25.96 -8.66
CA ASP A 491 -2.48 26.31 -7.84
C ASP A 491 -1.15 26.26 -8.63
N GLU A 492 -1.13 26.81 -9.86
CA GLU A 492 -0.04 26.76 -10.85
C GLU A 492 0.32 25.35 -11.39
N ASN A 493 -0.37 24.29 -10.97
CA ASN A 493 -0.08 22.90 -11.33
C ASN A 493 -1.20 22.28 -12.18
N LEU A 494 -0.87 21.22 -12.93
CA LEU A 494 -1.85 20.46 -13.70
C LEU A 494 -2.51 19.40 -12.80
N PHE A 495 -3.83 19.24 -12.92
CA PHE A 495 -4.62 18.25 -12.19
C PHE A 495 -5.43 17.40 -13.17
N ALA A 496 -5.69 16.15 -12.79
CA ALA A 496 -6.55 15.20 -13.49
C ALA A 496 -7.68 14.71 -12.58
N GLN A 497 -8.84 14.41 -13.17
CA GLN A 497 -10.01 13.89 -12.46
C GLN A 497 -10.78 12.91 -13.36
N LEU A 498 -11.02 11.68 -12.88
CA LEU A 498 -11.72 10.63 -13.62
C LEU A 498 -13.18 10.53 -13.15
N ALA A 499 -14.12 10.96 -13.99
CA ALA A 499 -15.52 11.16 -13.63
C ALA A 499 -15.66 11.87 -12.27
N ASP A 500 -16.46 11.32 -11.34
CA ASP A 500 -16.73 11.89 -10.01
C ASP A 500 -15.68 11.52 -8.94
N GLN A 501 -14.54 10.91 -9.32
CA GLN A 501 -13.45 10.63 -8.37
C GLN A 501 -12.79 11.93 -7.87
N PRO A 502 -12.08 11.90 -6.72
CA PRO A 502 -11.22 13.02 -6.31
C PRO A 502 -10.18 13.37 -7.38
N SER A 503 -9.92 14.65 -7.60
CA SER A 503 -8.87 15.11 -8.51
C SER A 503 -7.48 14.91 -7.91
N PHE A 504 -6.54 14.41 -8.71
CA PHE A 504 -5.13 14.24 -8.32
C PHE A 504 -4.21 15.16 -9.14
N PRO A 505 -3.11 15.65 -8.55
CA PRO A 505 -2.12 16.48 -9.25
C PRO A 505 -1.20 15.66 -10.16
N LEU A 506 -0.60 16.35 -11.12
CA LEU A 506 0.27 15.80 -12.15
C LEU A 506 1.62 16.54 -12.17
N GLU A 507 2.70 15.82 -11.90
CA GLU A 507 4.06 16.33 -11.99
C GLU A 507 4.57 16.22 -13.42
N TYR A 508 5.25 17.25 -13.94
CA TYR A 508 5.90 17.18 -15.25
C TYR A 508 7.02 16.12 -15.24
N SER A 509 7.11 15.32 -16.32
CA SER A 509 8.19 14.34 -16.52
C SER A 509 9.12 14.77 -17.66
N GLU A 510 8.64 14.74 -18.90
CA GLU A 510 9.41 15.10 -20.11
C GLU A 510 8.48 15.48 -21.27
N GLY A 511 8.83 16.49 -22.07
CA GLY A 511 8.04 16.86 -23.26
C GLY A 511 6.57 17.18 -22.95
N ASP A 512 5.66 16.41 -23.54
CA ASP A 512 4.21 16.45 -23.30
C ASP A 512 3.74 15.37 -22.29
N LYS A 513 4.63 14.84 -21.44
CA LYS A 513 4.32 13.82 -20.42
C LYS A 513 4.31 14.36 -18.99
N PHE A 514 3.34 13.87 -18.23
CA PHE A 514 3.16 14.11 -16.81
C PHE A 514 2.93 12.79 -16.06
N LYS A 515 3.08 12.79 -14.74
CA LYS A 515 2.94 11.58 -13.91
C LYS A 515 2.49 11.86 -12.47
N ASN A 516 2.10 10.80 -11.78
CA ASN A 516 1.91 10.78 -10.33
C ASN A 516 2.44 9.44 -9.77
N ASP A 517 3.65 9.47 -9.21
CA ASP A 517 4.41 8.29 -8.76
C ASP A 517 3.81 7.59 -7.52
N ASN A 518 2.80 8.18 -6.88
CA ASN A 518 2.13 7.61 -5.71
C ASN A 518 0.95 6.71 -6.10
N ILE A 519 0.25 7.03 -7.20
CA ILE A 519 -0.84 6.20 -7.76
C ILE A 519 -0.44 5.42 -9.02
N GLY A 520 0.84 5.48 -9.42
CA GLY A 520 1.39 4.71 -10.54
C GLY A 520 0.90 5.16 -11.92
N VAL A 521 0.57 6.45 -12.05
CA VAL A 521 0.00 7.04 -13.28
C VAL A 521 1.07 7.80 -14.08
N GLU A 522 1.13 7.57 -15.38
CA GLU A 522 1.77 8.45 -16.37
C GLU A 522 0.70 8.89 -17.40
N ILE A 523 0.76 10.13 -17.88
CA ILE A 523 -0.11 10.64 -18.94
C ILE A 523 0.77 11.28 -20.01
N ALA A 524 0.77 10.69 -21.19
CA ALA A 524 1.35 11.30 -22.39
C ALA A 524 0.26 12.06 -23.15
N PHE A 525 0.41 13.38 -23.26
CA PHE A 525 -0.49 14.20 -24.07
C PHE A 525 -0.05 14.21 -25.54
N ALA A 526 -1.02 14.32 -26.44
CA ALA A 526 -0.81 14.60 -27.86
C ALA A 526 -1.71 15.78 -28.28
N PRO A 527 -1.33 17.03 -27.95
CA PRO A 527 -2.17 18.21 -28.17
C PRO A 527 -2.64 18.37 -29.62
N GLU A 528 -1.73 18.18 -30.59
CA GLU A 528 -2.01 18.24 -32.04
C GLU A 528 -3.05 17.20 -32.50
N LYS A 529 -3.11 16.04 -31.82
CA LYS A 529 -4.10 15.00 -32.10
C LYS A 529 -5.40 15.18 -31.32
N LYS A 530 -5.49 16.21 -30.45
CA LYS A 530 -6.54 16.35 -29.43
C LYS A 530 -6.71 15.07 -28.59
N GLN A 531 -5.61 14.45 -28.17
CA GLN A 531 -5.64 13.21 -27.40
C GLN A 531 -4.78 13.30 -26.14
N LEU A 532 -5.10 12.45 -25.16
CA LEU A 532 -4.16 12.01 -24.14
C LEU A 532 -4.16 10.49 -24.05
N ASN A 533 -3.10 9.97 -23.44
CA ASN A 533 -2.84 8.54 -23.33
C ASN A 533 -2.41 8.24 -21.88
N LEU A 534 -3.36 7.72 -21.09
CA LEU A 534 -3.21 7.39 -19.68
C LEU A 534 -2.60 5.99 -19.53
N ILE A 535 -1.45 5.92 -18.86
CA ILE A 535 -0.70 4.71 -18.56
C ILE A 535 -0.81 4.44 -17.06
N GLN A 536 -1.31 3.27 -16.66
CA GLN A 536 -1.35 2.87 -15.25
C GLN A 536 -1.21 1.34 -15.11
N ASN A 537 -0.25 0.87 -14.30
CA ASN A 537 0.01 -0.55 -14.06
C ASN A 537 0.12 -1.36 -15.37
N GLY A 538 0.91 -0.87 -16.33
CA GLY A 538 1.08 -1.47 -17.66
C GLY A 538 -0.10 -1.30 -18.63
N ASN A 539 -1.30 -0.98 -18.16
CA ASN A 539 -2.46 -0.70 -19.00
C ASN A 539 -2.32 0.67 -19.68
N ASN A 540 -2.86 0.77 -20.90
CA ASN A 540 -2.77 1.98 -21.71
C ASN A 540 -4.14 2.37 -22.27
N LEU A 541 -4.62 3.56 -21.93
CA LEU A 541 -5.97 4.04 -22.18
C LEU A 541 -5.95 5.37 -22.94
N VAL A 542 -6.47 5.38 -24.16
CA VAL A 542 -6.59 6.59 -24.99
C VAL A 542 -7.88 7.32 -24.64
N PHE A 543 -7.79 8.65 -24.51
CA PHE A 543 -8.94 9.53 -24.36
C PHE A 543 -8.88 10.64 -25.44
N ASP A 544 -9.98 10.83 -26.15
CA ASP A 544 -10.14 11.92 -27.13
C ASP A 544 -10.66 13.19 -26.42
N LYS A 545 -10.09 14.35 -26.72
CA LYS A 545 -10.55 15.66 -26.20
C LYS A 545 -11.90 16.02 -26.84
N LYS A 546 -12.84 16.48 -26.02
CA LYS A 546 -14.13 17.01 -26.47
C LYS A 546 -13.99 18.35 -27.20
#